data_AF-A0A4S8HC80-F1
#
_entry.id   AF-A0A4S8HC80-F1
#
_cell.length_a   1.000
_cell.length_b   1.000
_cell.length_c   1.000
_cell.angle_alpha   90.00
_cell.angle_beta   90.00
_cell.angle_gamma   90.00
#
_symmetry.space_group_name_H-M   'P 1'
#
loop_
_entity.id
_entity.type
_entity.pdbx_description
1 polymer ?
#
loop_
_entity_poly.entity_id
_entity_poly.type
_entity_poly.pdbx_seq_one_letter_code
_entity_poly.pdbx_strand_id
1 'polypeptide(L)'
;MVTASQAVKMYELLNKHFKNNEDAKAMVASIEDIVDNKFNSERDRLATKMDLALVKEDLKNDIARLETRLEHGFKDQLKWLIVLMVGLSSLAIAILKLT
;
A
#
# COMPACT_ATOMS: atom_id res chain seq x y z
N MET A 1 -4.35 13.57 -18.92
CA MET A 1 -4.43 15.00 -19.25
C MET A 1 -3.42 15.36 -20.32
N VAL A 2 -3.89 15.49 -21.56
CA VAL A 2 -3.09 16.05 -22.65
C VAL A 2 -2.81 17.51 -22.31
N THR A 3 -1.55 17.93 -22.42
CA THR A 3 -1.21 19.33 -22.17
C THR A 3 -1.62 20.18 -23.37
N ALA A 4 -2.01 21.44 -23.14
CA ALA A 4 -2.37 22.36 -24.22
C ALA A 4 -1.29 22.45 -25.32
N SER A 5 -0.02 22.29 -24.96
CA SER A 5 1.10 22.24 -25.92
C SER A 5 1.06 21.01 -26.85
N GLN A 6 0.63 19.85 -26.35
CA GLN A 6 0.51 18.63 -27.15
C GLN A 6 -0.69 18.68 -28.09
N ALA A 7 -1.81 19.23 -27.62
CA ALA A 7 -3.01 19.45 -28.43
C ALA A 7 -2.73 20.38 -29.62
N VAL A 8 -2.01 21.49 -29.37
CA VAL A 8 -1.59 22.43 -30.41
C VAL A 8 -0.68 21.76 -31.44
N LYS A 9 0.32 20.98 -30.99
CA LYS A 9 1.21 20.24 -31.93
C LYS A 9 0.46 19.22 -32.79
N MET A 10 -0.51 18.51 -32.21
CA MET A 10 -1.36 17.58 -32.97
C MET A 10 -2.19 18.30 -34.02
N TYR A 11 -2.80 19.43 -33.63
CA TYR A 11 -3.57 20.26 -34.55
C TYR A 11 -2.71 20.79 -35.71
N GLU A 12 -1.52 21.30 -35.43
CA GLU A 12 -0.58 21.78 -36.46
C GLU A 12 -0.17 20.68 -37.45
N LEU A 13 0.11 19.47 -36.95
CA LEU A 13 0.44 18.30 -37.77
C LEU A 13 -0.74 17.88 -38.66
N LEU A 14 -1.94 17.81 -38.10
CA LEU A 14 -3.15 17.42 -38.83
C LEU A 14 -3.50 18.45 -39.91
N ASN A 15 -3.45 19.74 -39.58
CA ASN A 15 -3.74 20.79 -40.55
C ASN A 15 -2.69 20.87 -41.67
N LYS A 16 -1.42 20.60 -41.37
CA LYS A 16 -0.34 20.56 -42.38
C LYS A 16 -0.52 19.44 -43.41
N HIS A 17 -1.08 18.29 -43.01
CA HIS A 17 -1.24 17.13 -43.89
C HIS A 17 -2.62 17.07 -44.58
N PHE A 18 -3.69 17.49 -43.90
CA PHE A 18 -5.05 17.32 -44.40
C PHE A 18 -5.69 18.62 -44.91
N LYS A 19 -5.10 19.80 -44.59
CA LYS A 19 -5.62 21.15 -44.95
C LYS A 19 -7.10 21.39 -44.61
N ASN A 20 -7.67 20.59 -43.71
CA ASN A 20 -9.03 20.75 -43.23
C ASN A 20 -9.01 21.11 -41.75
N ASN A 21 -9.32 22.37 -41.47
CA ASN A 21 -9.18 22.96 -40.15
C ASN A 21 -10.25 22.47 -39.16
N GLU A 22 -11.47 22.23 -39.64
CA GLU A 22 -12.57 21.75 -38.79
C GLU A 22 -12.35 20.29 -38.38
N ASP A 23 -12.01 19.43 -39.34
CA ASP A 23 -11.75 18.01 -39.07
C ASP A 23 -10.52 17.81 -38.18
N ALA A 24 -9.46 18.60 -38.39
CA ALA A 24 -8.26 18.55 -37.53
C ALA A 24 -8.60 18.91 -36.07
N LYS A 25 -9.46 19.91 -35.86
CA LYS A 25 -9.88 20.32 -34.52
C LYS A 25 -10.79 19.27 -33.87
N ALA A 26 -11.75 18.73 -34.61
CA ALA A 26 -12.64 17.66 -34.14
C ALA A 26 -11.86 16.39 -33.75
N MET A 27 -10.83 16.07 -34.52
CA MET A 27 -9.98 14.91 -34.26
C MET A 27 -9.11 15.10 -33.01
N VAL A 28 -8.54 16.29 -32.79
CA VAL A 28 -7.80 16.60 -31.55
C VAL A 28 -8.71 16.49 -30.33
N ALA A 29 -9.91 17.08 -30.38
CA ALA A 29 -10.87 17.01 -29.29
C ALA A 29 -11.29 15.56 -28.97
N SER A 30 -11.48 14.74 -30.00
CA SER A 30 -11.80 13.31 -29.82
C SER A 30 -10.65 12.53 -29.17
N ILE A 31 -9.39 12.85 -29.52
CA ILE A 31 -8.22 12.20 -28.92
C ILE A 31 -8.06 12.63 -27.46
N GLU A 32 -8.30 13.90 -27.12
CA GLU A 32 -8.30 14.37 -25.75
C GLU A 32 -9.32 13.60 -24.90
N ASP A 33 -10.55 13.46 -25.39
CA ASP A 33 -11.62 12.74 -24.68
C ASP A 33 -11.30 11.25 -24.48
N ILE A 34 -10.74 10.58 -25.51
CA ILE A 34 -10.29 9.18 -25.40
C ILE A 34 -9.17 9.04 -24.36
N VAL A 35 -8.19 9.95 -24.37
CA VAL A 35 -7.07 9.91 -23.45
C VAL A 35 -7.53 10.14 -22.02
N ASP A 36 -8.41 11.11 -21.78
CA ASP A 36 -8.90 11.41 -20.44
C ASP A 36 -9.83 10.32 -19.93
N ASN A 37 -10.72 9.76 -20.76
CA ASN A 37 -11.52 8.60 -20.38
C ASN A 37 -10.64 7.40 -20.02
N LYS A 38 -9.59 7.11 -20.80
CA LYS A 38 -8.68 6.01 -20.50
C LYS A 38 -7.87 6.26 -19.23
N PHE A 39 -7.38 7.48 -19.05
CA PHE A 39 -6.64 7.85 -17.83
C PHE A 39 -7.52 7.74 -16.59
N ASN A 40 -8.76 8.22 -16.65
CA ASN A 40 -9.72 8.10 -15.55
C ASN A 40 -10.10 6.65 -15.25
N SER A 41 -10.28 5.82 -16.28
CA SER A 41 -10.60 4.39 -16.10
C SER A 41 -9.46 3.60 -15.42
N GLU A 42 -8.22 3.99 -15.66
CA GLU A 42 -7.04 3.35 -15.07
C GLU A 42 -6.64 3.96 -13.73
N ARG A 43 -7.13 5.18 -13.41
CA ARG A 43 -6.82 5.90 -12.18
C ARG A 43 -7.15 5.09 -10.94
N ASP A 44 -8.31 4.44 -10.94
CA ASP A 44 -8.77 3.67 -9.79
C ASP A 44 -8.20 2.24 -9.79
N ARG A 45 -7.56 1.81 -10.90
CA ARG A 45 -6.90 0.50 -11.02
C ARG A 45 -5.43 0.54 -10.56
N LEU A 46 -4.80 1.71 -10.61
CA LEU A 46 -3.38 1.88 -10.30
C LEU A 46 -3.22 2.58 -8.94
N ALA A 47 -2.49 1.94 -8.03
CA ALA A 47 -2.08 2.58 -6.80
C ALA A 47 -1.12 3.75 -7.09
N THR A 48 -1.39 4.91 -6.53
CA THR A 48 -0.48 6.04 -6.61
C THR A 48 0.72 5.82 -5.70
N LYS A 49 1.80 6.59 -5.91
CA LYS A 49 2.95 6.58 -5.00
C LYS A 49 2.57 6.97 -3.57
N MET A 50 1.53 7.79 -3.41
CA MET A 50 1.01 8.19 -2.11
C MET A 50 0.33 7.01 -1.41
N ASP A 51 -0.52 6.27 -2.12
CA ASP A 51 -1.17 5.08 -1.58
C ASP A 51 -0.14 4.03 -1.13
N LEU A 52 0.90 3.82 -1.93
CA LEU A 52 2.01 2.93 -1.58
C LEU A 52 2.80 3.43 -0.35
N ALA A 53 2.99 4.74 -0.21
CA ALA A 53 3.67 5.32 0.94
C ALA A 53 2.85 5.13 2.23
N LEU A 54 1.53 5.35 2.16
CA LEU A 54 0.61 5.12 3.28
C LEU A 54 0.61 3.65 3.70
N VAL A 55 0.45 2.73 2.75
CA VAL A 55 0.48 1.29 3.04
C VAL A 55 1.82 0.88 3.67
N LYS A 56 2.94 1.44 3.21
CA LYS A 56 4.26 1.17 3.78
C LYS A 56 4.38 1.67 5.22
N GLU A 57 3.82 2.84 5.51
CA GLU A 57 3.82 3.41 6.86
C GLU A 57 2.95 2.58 7.81
N ASP A 58 1.74 2.22 7.39
CA ASP A 58 0.85 1.34 8.15
C ASP A 58 1.51 -0.02 8.43
N LEU A 59 2.14 -0.63 7.43
CA LEU A 59 2.83 -1.91 7.59
C LEU A 59 4.00 -1.81 8.58
N LYS A 60 4.75 -0.70 8.55
CA LYS A 60 5.82 -0.46 9.51
C LYS A 60 5.28 -0.31 10.94
N ASN A 61 4.17 0.39 11.11
CA ASN A 61 3.52 0.55 12.40
C ASN A 61 2.98 -0.78 12.94
N ASP A 62 2.39 -1.61 12.08
CA ASP A 62 1.89 -2.92 12.46
C ASP A 62 3.02 -3.88 12.86
N ILE A 63 4.16 -3.85 12.15
CA ILE A 63 5.36 -4.60 12.53
C ILE A 63 5.84 -4.18 13.92
N ALA A 64 5.99 -2.88 14.17
CA ALA A 64 6.43 -2.38 15.49
C ALA A 64 5.47 -2.77 16.62
N ARG A 65 4.16 -2.75 16.35
CA ARG A 65 3.13 -3.22 17.31
C ARG A 65 3.25 -4.72 17.57
N LEU A 66 3.49 -5.53 16.53
CA LEU A 66 3.67 -6.97 16.67
C LEU A 66 4.93 -7.31 17.47
N GLU A 67 6.05 -6.65 17.20
CA GLU A 67 7.30 -6.82 17.96
C GLU A 67 7.06 -6.51 19.45
N THR A 68 6.42 -5.37 19.73
CA THR A 68 6.10 -4.98 21.12
C THR A 68 5.20 -6.02 21.80
N ARG A 69 4.14 -6.50 21.11
CA ARG A 69 3.23 -7.51 21.67
C ARG A 69 3.92 -8.85 21.92
N LEU A 70 4.81 -9.25 21.03
CA LEU A 70 5.60 -10.48 21.19
C LEU A 70 6.53 -10.36 22.40
N GLU A 71 7.28 -9.27 22.53
CA GLU A 71 8.17 -9.07 23.67
C GLU A 71 7.43 -9.11 25.01
N HIS A 72 6.28 -8.44 25.11
CA HIS A 72 5.48 -8.45 26.32
C HIS A 72 4.91 -9.84 26.61
N GLY A 73 4.34 -10.51 25.58
CA GLY A 73 3.81 -11.85 25.70
C GLY A 73 4.86 -12.88 26.14
N PHE A 74 6.04 -12.84 25.53
CA PHE A 74 7.16 -13.71 25.90
C PHE A 74 7.65 -13.47 27.33
N LYS A 75 7.81 -12.19 27.74
CA LYS A 75 8.23 -11.86 29.10
C LYS A 75 7.24 -12.37 30.15
N ASP A 76 5.95 -12.21 29.91
CA ASP A 76 4.94 -12.67 30.86
C ASP A 76 4.81 -14.20 30.87
N GLN A 77 4.87 -14.85 29.72
CA GLN A 77 4.93 -16.32 29.65
C GLN A 77 6.16 -16.87 30.37
N LEU A 78 7.33 -16.26 30.21
CA LEU A 78 8.56 -16.68 30.88
C LEU A 78 8.44 -16.55 32.39
N LYS A 79 7.89 -15.44 32.90
CA LYS A 79 7.64 -15.24 34.33
C LYS A 79 6.76 -16.35 34.90
N TRP A 80 5.63 -16.63 34.26
CA TRP A 80 4.70 -17.67 34.72
C TRP A 80 5.31 -19.07 34.65
N LEU A 81 6.12 -19.35 33.62
CA LEU A 81 6.84 -20.62 33.49
C LEU A 81 7.83 -20.82 34.64
N ILE A 82 8.58 -19.78 35.01
CA ILE A 82 9.52 -19.84 36.16
C ILE A 82 8.76 -20.10 37.46
N VAL A 83 7.66 -19.39 37.70
CA VAL A 83 6.82 -19.60 38.90
C VAL A 83 6.31 -21.04 38.97
N LEU A 84 5.86 -21.60 37.84
CA LEU A 84 5.39 -22.98 37.76
C LEU A 84 6.51 -23.99 38.02
N MET A 85 7.71 -23.77 37.47
CA MET A 85 8.87 -24.65 37.70
C MET A 85 9.29 -24.68 39.19
N VAL A 86 9.32 -23.52 39.85
CA VAL A 86 9.62 -23.43 41.28
C VAL A 86 8.53 -24.12 42.10
N GLY A 87 7.26 -23.91 41.75
CA GLY A 87 6.13 -24.59 42.39
C GLY A 87 6.23 -26.11 42.30
N LEU A 88 6.43 -26.65 41.10
CA LEU A 88 6.61 -28.10 40.89
C LEU A 88 7.81 -28.66 41.65
N SER A 89 8.93 -27.94 41.68
CA SER A 89 10.13 -28.36 42.44
C SER A 89 9.86 -28.44 43.94
N SER A 90 9.14 -27.46 44.49
CA SER A 90 8.76 -27.46 45.91
C SER A 90 7.81 -28.60 46.26
N LEU A 91 6.87 -28.92 45.37
CA LEU A 91 5.93 -30.03 45.53
C LEU A 91 6.68 -31.38 45.50
N ALA A 92 7.65 -31.55 44.60
CA ALA A 92 8.47 -32.75 44.53
C ALA A 92 9.25 -33.01 45.82
N ILE A 93 9.83 -31.96 46.43
CA ILE A 93 10.53 -32.05 47.72
C ILE A 93 9.57 -32.43 48.85
N ALA A 94 8.35 -31.87 48.86
CA ALA A 94 7.35 -32.20 49.87
C ALA A 94 6.93 -33.68 49.80
N ILE A 95 6.73 -34.21 48.58
CA ILE A 95 6.39 -35.63 48.37
C ILE A 95 7.54 -36.54 48.83
N LEU A 96 8.79 -36.19 48.51
CA LEU A 96 9.97 -36.93 48.96
C LEU A 96 10.14 -36.96 50.48
N LYS A 97 9.71 -35.93 51.21
CA LYS A 97 9.72 -35.93 52.68
C LYS A 97 8.58 -36.74 53.30
N LEU A 98 7.49 -36.93 52.56
CA LEU A 98 6.28 -37.64 53.00
C LEU A 98 6.36 -39.16 52.77
N THR A 99 7.24 -39.60 51.86
CA THR A 99 7.56 -41.01 51.59
C THR A 99 8.74 -41.44 52.42
#